data_AF-A0A1M3BS93-F1
#
_entry.id   AF-A0A1M3BS93-F1
#
_cell.length_a   1.000
_cell.length_b   1.000
_cell.length_c   1.000
_cell.angle_alpha   90.00
_cell.angle_beta   90.00
_cell.angle_gamma   90.00
#
_symmetry.space_group_name_H-M   'P 1'
#
loop_
_entity.id
_entity.type
_entity.pdbx_description
1 polymer ?
#
loop_
_entity_poly.entity_id
_entity_poly.type
_entity_poly.pdbx_seq_one_letter_code
_entity_poly.pdbx_strand_id
1 'polypeptide(L)'
;MSLIRRAPKRFTAGVTMLAAAIIVPAAVFAWGPDRPTFTMAHPAPYVTFNSITDNGSVGDERNFVRVRESGVGNYTDNANLQAGKTYDVMVYYHNNASSGLNASGAGIAQNTMLRMQMSATVGANSKTDIAGFITASNANPGEVYDTASLTNSTTGGMDLSFVAGSAKVTSNGAVNGATLPDSVFTTGAKLGFDSLNGVVPGCNEYAGYVIFKIKVNQPNFTVSKQVRKEGTTAWSETVATNPGDKVEYLVTYKNTGTTNQDNVMLKDTLPQGISYVPSTTYVANSTNPNGMHLDAASDKVTTSGVNIGNYAPGAAAYVKFTAKVADNDKLPACGDNKLTNKAEIQTDNGNKSDTADVTVKKECKPPVAKYVCKSLGITQVDRTNFKFTTSYTAENATFKSVTYVIKNEAGATVDTKTSTSTTLNYTQATAGKYTVQATVTFTVNGQDKTATSDACKGKFEVKKEDKDIKVCELATKKIVTIKESQFDANKYSKNLADCKETPPATIKVCDLTTKQIVTINESDFNDTKYSKDFSKCEETPVTPPELPKTGMGENIAAIVGLGALIASAAYYVASRRALNQ
;
A
#
# COMPACT_ATOMS: atom_id res chain seq x y z
N MET A 1 19.36 4.40 14.56
CA MET A 1 20.77 4.01 14.81
C MET A 1 21.61 5.26 14.97
N SER A 2 22.65 5.24 15.80
CA SER A 2 23.50 6.43 16.02
C SER A 2 24.42 6.68 14.82
N LEU A 3 24.39 7.90 14.28
CA LEU A 3 25.31 8.34 13.22
C LEU A 3 26.67 8.75 13.81
N ILE A 4 27.38 7.78 14.39
CA ILE A 4 28.81 7.93 14.65
C ILE A 4 29.51 7.96 13.30
N ARG A 5 29.78 9.17 12.78
CA ARG A 5 30.82 9.35 11.77
C ARG A 5 32.11 8.77 12.34
N ARG A 6 32.53 7.61 11.83
CA ARG A 6 33.89 7.12 12.08
C ARG A 6 34.84 8.17 11.52
N ALA A 7 35.77 8.66 12.33
CA ALA A 7 36.84 9.51 11.82
C ALA A 7 37.61 8.71 10.74
N PRO A 8 37.91 9.31 9.57
CA PRO A 8 38.56 8.61 8.47
C PRO A 8 39.91 8.05 8.93
N LYS A 9 40.19 6.78 8.62
CA LYS A 9 41.35 6.08 9.18
C LYS A 9 42.66 6.50 8.51
N ARG A 10 43.24 7.59 9.01
CA ARG A 10 44.63 8.03 8.80
C ARG A 10 45.00 8.28 7.34
N PHE A 11 44.92 9.54 6.92
CA PHE A 11 45.71 10.07 5.81
C PHE A 11 47.20 9.80 6.07
N THR A 12 47.76 8.79 5.39
CA THR A 12 49.12 8.30 5.65
C THR A 12 50.11 9.11 4.82
N ALA A 13 50.38 10.34 5.26
CA ALA A 13 51.46 11.22 4.78
C ALA A 13 51.68 12.47 5.66
N GLY A 14 50.64 12.95 6.35
CA GLY A 14 50.72 14.15 7.19
C GLY A 14 50.91 13.81 8.68
N VAL A 15 51.65 14.66 9.39
CA VAL A 15 51.61 14.67 10.86
C VAL A 15 50.19 15.01 11.30
N THR A 16 49.62 14.22 12.20
CA THR A 16 48.33 14.53 12.81
C THR A 16 48.48 15.72 13.74
N MET A 17 48.28 16.92 13.19
CA MET A 17 48.05 18.14 13.98
C MET A 17 46.93 17.83 14.98
N LEU A 18 47.12 18.19 16.25
CA LEU A 18 46.06 18.08 17.23
C LEU A 18 44.94 19.03 16.82
N ALA A 19 43.71 18.53 16.73
CA ALA A 19 42.52 19.33 16.49
C ALA A 19 42.15 20.11 17.77
N ALA A 20 43.02 21.04 18.15
CA ALA A 20 42.75 22.03 19.16
C ALA A 20 41.69 23.01 18.63
N ALA A 21 40.78 23.44 19.51
CA ALA A 21 40.12 24.71 19.30
C ALA A 21 41.21 25.79 19.24
N ILE A 22 41.05 26.79 18.36
CA ILE A 22 41.97 27.92 18.29
C ILE A 22 41.69 28.78 19.53
N ILE A 23 42.52 28.62 20.57
CA ILE A 23 42.40 29.39 21.83
C ILE A 23 43.10 30.73 21.65
N VAL A 24 42.55 31.54 20.76
CA VAL A 24 42.80 32.98 20.69
C VAL A 24 41.73 33.65 21.57
N PRO A 25 42.10 34.56 22.50
CA PRO A 25 41.12 35.34 23.26
C PRO A 25 40.17 36.07 22.31
N ALA A 26 38.89 36.23 22.71
CA ALA A 26 37.86 36.87 21.88
C ALA A 26 38.03 38.41 21.76
N ALA A 27 39.13 38.83 21.15
CA ALA A 27 39.42 40.20 20.74
C ALA A 27 38.96 40.44 19.29
N VAL A 28 38.78 41.71 18.92
CA VAL A 28 38.18 42.13 17.63
C VAL A 28 39.24 42.28 16.52
N PHE A 29 40.50 41.91 16.79
CA PHE A 29 41.65 42.08 15.89
C PHE A 29 42.33 40.76 15.58
N ALA A 30 43.03 40.67 14.44
CA ALA A 30 43.71 39.46 13.98
C ALA A 30 44.92 39.09 14.87
N TRP A 31 45.53 40.08 15.53
CA TRP A 31 46.70 39.95 16.38
C TRP A 31 46.44 40.36 17.83
N GLY A 32 47.32 39.91 18.72
CA GLY A 32 47.34 40.30 20.11
C GLY A 32 48.55 39.76 20.89
N PRO A 33 48.56 39.87 22.22
CA PRO A 33 47.68 40.76 22.98
C PRO A 33 47.99 42.23 22.68
N ASP A 34 47.15 43.14 23.17
CA ASP A 34 47.47 44.57 23.20
C ASP A 34 48.79 44.81 23.92
N ARG A 35 49.67 45.60 23.29
CA ARG A 35 51.05 45.83 23.74
C ARG A 35 51.56 47.19 23.24
N PRO A 36 52.54 47.80 23.93
CA PRO A 36 53.17 49.03 23.46
C PRO A 36 53.76 48.87 22.05
N THR A 37 53.53 49.85 21.19
CA THR A 37 54.06 49.90 19.82
C THR A 37 55.25 50.83 19.71
N PHE A 38 56.16 50.50 18.80
CA PHE A 38 57.43 51.17 18.57
C PHE A 38 57.59 51.57 17.09
N THR A 39 58.68 52.27 16.77
CA THR A 39 59.04 52.58 15.38
C THR A 39 60.46 52.14 15.07
N MET A 40 60.82 52.03 13.80
CA MET A 40 62.19 51.78 13.34
C MET A 40 63.19 52.84 13.86
N ALA A 41 62.73 54.08 14.09
CA ALA A 41 63.53 55.15 14.67
C ALA A 41 63.61 55.10 16.22
N HIS A 42 62.60 54.52 16.88
CA HIS A 42 62.49 54.40 18.32
C HIS A 42 62.15 52.95 18.72
N PRO A 43 63.10 52.01 18.57
CA PRO A 43 62.94 50.61 18.95
C PRO A 43 62.77 50.42 20.46
N ALA A 44 62.33 49.24 20.88
CA ALA A 44 61.93 48.96 22.25
C ALA A 44 63.12 49.00 23.23
N PRO A 45 62.94 49.53 24.46
CA PRO A 45 63.95 49.51 25.51
C PRO A 45 64.01 48.15 26.26
N TYR A 46 63.36 47.11 25.75
CA TYR A 46 63.30 45.75 26.31
C TYR A 46 62.97 44.74 25.20
N VAL A 47 63.17 43.44 25.47
CA VAL A 47 62.76 42.36 24.55
C VAL A 47 61.25 42.35 24.38
N THR A 48 60.81 42.56 23.14
CA THR A 48 59.42 42.40 22.72
C THR A 48 59.39 41.98 21.26
N PHE A 49 58.33 41.35 20.81
CA PHE A 49 58.23 40.83 19.44
C PHE A 49 57.17 41.57 18.64
N ASN A 50 57.46 41.79 17.36
CA ASN A 50 56.48 42.13 16.33
C ASN A 50 55.56 43.30 16.75
N SER A 51 56.19 44.40 17.14
CA SER A 51 55.57 45.58 17.77
C SER A 51 56.00 46.91 17.13
N ILE A 52 56.84 46.89 16.09
CA ILE A 52 57.12 48.07 15.27
C ILE A 52 56.01 48.28 14.24
N THR A 53 55.52 49.51 14.08
CA THR A 53 54.37 49.81 13.19
C THR A 53 54.76 50.34 11.81
N ASP A 54 56.02 50.68 11.58
CA ASP A 54 56.51 51.39 10.39
C ASP A 54 57.71 50.69 9.69
N ASN A 55 57.83 49.36 9.79
CA ASN A 55 58.90 48.64 9.14
C ASN A 55 58.74 48.67 7.62
N GLY A 56 59.65 49.35 6.92
CA GLY A 56 59.61 49.53 5.45
C GLY A 56 59.64 48.25 4.61
N SER A 57 59.91 47.07 5.21
CA SER A 57 59.87 45.76 4.51
C SER A 57 58.56 44.99 4.68
N VAL A 58 57.85 45.16 5.80
CA VAL A 58 56.67 44.34 6.15
C VAL A 58 55.42 45.15 6.53
N GLY A 59 55.55 46.44 6.79
CA GLY A 59 54.50 47.33 7.31
C GLY A 59 54.42 47.29 8.84
N ASP A 60 53.20 47.21 9.35
CA ASP A 60 52.93 46.97 10.77
C ASP A 60 53.26 45.52 11.13
N GLU A 61 54.29 45.32 11.95
CA GLU A 61 54.79 43.98 12.31
C GLU A 61 53.82 43.19 13.19
N ARG A 62 52.79 43.83 13.74
CA ARG A 62 51.75 43.12 14.52
C ARG A 62 50.93 42.19 13.64
N ASN A 63 50.78 42.53 12.35
CA ASN A 63 50.37 41.60 11.30
C ASN A 63 51.63 40.87 10.80
N PHE A 64 51.84 39.64 11.25
CA PHE A 64 53.00 38.81 10.92
C PHE A 64 52.67 37.41 10.40
N VAL A 65 51.42 36.95 10.47
CA VAL A 65 50.94 35.68 9.91
C VAL A 65 50.15 35.97 8.64
N ARG A 66 50.73 35.64 7.47
CA ARG A 66 50.12 35.92 6.16
C ARG A 66 50.17 34.69 5.26
N VAL A 67 49.21 34.54 4.36
CA VAL A 67 49.00 33.36 3.52
C VAL A 67 48.87 33.73 2.04
N ARG A 68 49.21 32.80 1.13
CA ARG A 68 48.89 32.89 -0.31
C ARG A 68 48.76 31.49 -0.93
N GLU A 69 48.16 31.38 -2.11
CA GLU A 69 48.31 30.16 -2.92
C GLU A 69 49.78 29.99 -3.32
N SER A 70 50.33 28.77 -3.22
CA SER A 70 51.78 28.58 -3.28
C SER A 70 52.34 28.89 -4.67
N GLY A 71 53.33 29.79 -4.70
CA GLY A 71 53.89 30.34 -5.95
C GLY A 71 53.02 31.38 -6.65
N VAL A 72 51.88 31.79 -6.09
CA VAL A 72 50.92 32.72 -6.71
C VAL A 72 50.75 33.98 -5.85
N GLY A 73 51.08 35.14 -6.43
CA GLY A 73 50.79 36.45 -5.84
C GLY A 73 51.55 36.78 -4.55
N ASN A 74 51.06 37.82 -3.87
CA ASN A 74 51.61 38.34 -2.62
C ASN A 74 50.97 37.65 -1.41
N TYR A 75 51.64 37.70 -0.26
CA TYR A 75 51.09 37.24 1.01
C TYR A 75 50.01 38.21 1.52
N THR A 76 48.88 37.66 1.99
CA THR A 76 47.72 38.41 2.48
C THR A 76 47.13 37.77 3.73
N ASP A 77 46.44 38.57 4.55
CA ASP A 77 45.81 38.15 5.82
C ASP A 77 44.61 37.19 5.62
N ASN A 78 44.20 36.99 4.37
CA ASN A 78 43.06 36.19 3.96
C ASN A 78 43.42 35.32 2.75
N ALA A 79 42.94 34.08 2.70
CA ALA A 79 42.98 33.23 1.50
C ALA A 79 41.64 32.52 1.27
N ASN A 80 41.15 32.59 0.03
CA ASN A 80 40.05 31.76 -0.45
C ASN A 80 40.61 30.39 -0.88
N LEU A 81 40.15 29.34 -0.20
CA LEU A 81 40.63 27.98 -0.37
C LEU A 81 40.04 27.31 -1.62
N GLN A 82 40.89 26.66 -2.39
CA GLN A 82 40.55 25.80 -3.52
C GLN A 82 40.98 24.37 -3.22
N ALA A 83 40.09 23.40 -3.48
CA ALA A 83 40.37 21.99 -3.26
C ALA A 83 41.61 21.52 -4.04
N GLY A 84 42.52 20.82 -3.37
CA GLY A 84 43.72 20.23 -3.97
C GLY A 84 44.90 21.19 -4.13
N LYS A 85 44.71 22.50 -3.92
CA LYS A 85 45.79 23.49 -3.93
C LYS A 85 46.62 23.43 -2.64
N THR A 86 47.84 23.95 -2.75
CA THR A 86 48.78 24.13 -1.64
C THR A 86 48.97 25.63 -1.42
N TYR A 87 49.01 26.06 -0.16
CA TYR A 87 49.17 27.46 0.23
C TYR A 87 50.48 27.62 1.01
N ASP A 88 51.19 28.70 0.73
CA ASP A 88 52.34 29.13 1.54
C ASP A 88 51.83 30.01 2.68
N VAL A 89 52.21 29.69 3.91
CA VAL A 89 51.98 30.52 5.10
C VAL A 89 53.33 31.04 5.57
N MET A 90 53.41 32.35 5.77
CA MET A 90 54.56 33.09 6.25
C MET A 90 54.29 33.60 7.66
N VAL A 91 55.28 33.45 8.54
CA VAL A 91 55.31 34.01 9.90
C VAL A 91 56.56 34.86 10.04
N TYR A 92 56.42 36.18 10.12
CA TYR A 92 57.55 37.08 10.39
C TYR A 92 57.87 37.14 11.89
N TYR A 93 59.15 37.15 12.26
CA TYR A 93 59.59 37.32 13.65
C TYR A 93 60.69 38.38 13.75
N HIS A 94 60.51 39.33 14.67
CA HIS A 94 61.49 40.38 14.96
C HIS A 94 61.44 40.73 16.45
N ASN A 95 62.58 40.54 17.13
CA ASN A 95 62.79 41.09 18.48
C ASN A 95 63.11 42.59 18.35
N ASN A 96 62.17 43.44 18.75
CA ASN A 96 62.26 44.89 18.54
C ASN A 96 63.14 45.61 19.58
N ALA A 97 63.82 44.90 20.46
CA ALA A 97 64.77 45.53 21.38
C ALA A 97 65.85 46.30 20.60
N SER A 98 66.19 47.50 21.08
CA SER A 98 67.27 48.30 20.51
C SER A 98 68.60 47.52 20.50
N SER A 99 69.33 47.55 19.38
CA SER A 99 70.61 46.85 19.22
C SER A 99 71.66 47.25 20.27
N GLY A 100 71.60 48.48 20.79
CA GLY A 100 72.44 48.95 21.90
C GLY A 100 72.28 48.16 23.20
N LEU A 101 71.20 47.39 23.35
CA LEU A 101 70.95 46.49 24.49
C LEU A 101 71.53 45.08 24.29
N ASN A 102 71.97 44.72 23.08
CA ASN A 102 72.54 43.38 22.83
C ASN A 102 73.86 43.16 23.57
N ALA A 103 74.70 44.19 23.69
CA ALA A 103 76.01 44.10 24.35
C ALA A 103 75.94 43.79 25.86
N SER A 104 74.84 44.17 26.53
CA SER A 104 74.57 43.82 27.93
C SER A 104 73.70 42.56 28.07
N GLY A 105 73.35 41.90 26.98
CA GLY A 105 72.38 40.80 26.93
C GLY A 105 70.91 41.20 27.12
N ALA A 106 70.63 42.43 27.57
CA ALA A 106 69.28 42.91 27.87
C ALA A 106 68.37 43.00 26.64
N GLY A 107 68.96 43.14 25.44
CA GLY A 107 68.25 43.14 24.16
C GLY A 107 68.06 41.74 23.55
N ILE A 108 68.61 40.68 24.15
CA ILE A 108 68.62 39.34 23.55
C ILE A 108 67.47 38.49 24.09
N ALA A 109 66.55 38.10 23.20
CA ALA A 109 65.44 37.20 23.53
C ALA A 109 65.96 35.78 23.81
N GLN A 110 65.38 35.14 24.83
CA GLN A 110 65.77 33.82 25.34
C GLN A 110 64.61 32.82 25.24
N ASN A 111 64.93 31.57 24.92
CA ASN A 111 63.95 30.51 24.65
C ASN A 111 62.85 30.91 23.66
N THR A 112 63.22 31.67 22.64
CA THR A 112 62.31 32.11 21.58
C THR A 112 61.75 30.92 20.81
N MET A 113 60.43 30.78 20.75
CA MET A 113 59.74 29.68 20.06
C MET A 113 58.57 30.17 19.22
N LEU A 114 58.38 29.54 18.06
CA LEU A 114 57.17 29.62 17.25
C LEU A 114 56.27 28.40 17.51
N ARG A 115 54.97 28.63 17.68
CA ARG A 115 53.91 27.62 17.73
C ARG A 115 52.81 28.01 16.75
N MET A 116 52.37 27.09 15.89
CA MET A 116 51.24 27.27 14.98
C MET A 116 50.01 26.50 15.48
N GLN A 117 48.82 27.04 15.23
CA GLN A 117 47.54 26.34 15.39
C GLN A 117 46.66 26.57 14.16
N MET A 118 45.98 25.53 13.71
CA MET A 118 45.06 25.59 12.57
C MET A 118 43.99 24.51 12.76
N SER A 119 42.75 24.80 12.42
CA SER A 119 41.70 23.78 12.39
C SER A 119 42.02 22.73 11.33
N ALA A 120 41.94 21.45 11.69
CA ALA A 120 42.16 20.36 10.74
C ALA A 120 41.09 20.28 9.62
N THR A 121 39.98 21.01 9.77
CA THR A 121 38.89 21.08 8.78
C THR A 121 38.29 22.49 8.69
N VAL A 122 37.74 22.82 7.52
CA VAL A 122 36.89 24.01 7.28
C VAL A 122 35.51 23.53 6.83
N GLY A 123 34.44 24.06 7.44
CA GLY A 123 33.07 23.78 7.04
C GLY A 123 32.75 24.28 5.63
N ALA A 124 31.64 23.80 5.07
CA ALA A 124 31.11 24.34 3.81
C ALA A 124 30.62 25.78 4.01
N ASN A 125 30.92 26.68 3.07
CA ASN A 125 30.59 28.11 3.13
C ASN A 125 30.99 28.79 4.46
N SER A 126 32.14 28.42 5.03
CA SER A 126 32.64 28.95 6.31
C SER A 126 34.12 29.35 6.22
N LYS A 127 34.58 30.12 7.20
CA LYS A 127 36.02 30.36 7.42
C LYS A 127 36.54 29.65 8.67
N THR A 128 37.84 29.46 8.73
CA THR A 128 38.61 29.22 9.96
C THR A 128 39.87 30.06 9.88
N ASP A 129 40.64 30.14 10.96
CA ASP A 129 41.87 30.93 10.98
C ASP A 129 43.09 30.01 11.13
N ILE A 130 44.27 30.47 10.71
CA ILE A 130 45.56 29.89 11.09
C ILE A 130 46.29 30.90 11.96
N ALA A 131 46.66 30.48 13.17
CA ALA A 131 47.24 31.31 14.21
C ALA A 131 48.71 30.97 14.41
N GLY A 132 49.57 32.00 14.49
CA GLY A 132 50.98 31.88 14.84
C GLY A 132 51.27 32.60 16.15
N PHE A 133 51.97 31.92 17.04
CA PHE A 133 52.30 32.39 18.38
C PHE A 133 53.81 32.42 18.55
N ILE A 134 54.38 33.60 18.85
CA ILE A 134 55.80 33.79 19.15
C ILE A 134 55.93 34.03 20.65
N THR A 135 56.74 33.21 21.31
CA THR A 135 57.02 33.29 22.75
C THR A 135 58.51 33.50 23.00
N ALA A 136 58.87 34.13 24.12
CA ALA A 136 60.23 34.11 24.66
C ALA A 136 60.21 34.35 26.18
N SER A 137 61.09 33.68 26.93
CA SER A 137 61.05 33.63 28.40
C SER A 137 61.41 34.94 29.11
N ASN A 138 61.90 35.94 28.37
CA ASN A 138 62.21 37.28 28.86
C ASN A 138 61.54 38.41 28.04
N ALA A 139 60.56 38.08 27.18
CA ALA A 139 59.82 39.09 26.43
C ALA A 139 58.69 39.72 27.25
N ASN A 140 58.34 40.96 26.91
CA ASN A 140 57.15 41.65 27.42
C ASN A 140 56.29 42.15 26.24
N PRO A 141 55.09 41.59 26.00
CA PRO A 141 54.52 40.40 26.63
C PRO A 141 55.33 39.13 26.31
N GLY A 142 55.18 38.08 27.14
CA GLY A 142 55.90 36.81 26.96
C GLY A 142 55.40 35.94 25.79
N GLU A 143 54.20 36.24 25.26
CA GLU A 143 53.64 35.69 24.01
C GLU A 143 53.02 36.83 23.19
N VAL A 144 53.22 36.80 21.88
CA VAL A 144 52.43 37.54 20.89
C VAL A 144 51.84 36.57 19.87
N TYR A 145 50.66 36.87 19.35
CA TYR A 145 49.99 36.07 18.33
C TYR A 145 49.45 36.94 17.19
N ASP A 146 49.27 36.31 16.03
CA ASP A 146 48.56 36.86 14.88
C ASP A 146 47.89 35.74 14.07
N THR A 147 46.91 36.09 13.23
CA THR A 147 46.04 35.14 12.53
C THR A 147 45.77 35.54 11.07
N ALA A 148 45.72 34.54 10.19
CA ALA A 148 45.22 34.68 8.82
C ALA A 148 43.93 33.86 8.61
N SER A 149 42.92 34.45 7.97
CA SER A 149 41.65 33.78 7.68
C SER A 149 41.72 32.91 6.42
N LEU A 150 41.22 31.68 6.54
CA LEU A 150 41.13 30.66 5.50
C LEU A 150 39.66 30.36 5.20
N THR A 151 39.17 30.79 4.03
CA THR A 151 37.74 30.75 3.67
C THR A 151 37.45 29.63 2.68
N ASN A 152 36.51 28.74 3.01
CA ASN A 152 35.97 27.73 2.11
C ASN A 152 34.61 28.19 1.54
N SER A 153 34.59 28.64 0.29
CA SER A 153 33.38 29.07 -0.43
C SER A 153 32.68 27.93 -1.20
N THR A 154 32.91 26.66 -0.83
CA THR A 154 32.29 25.49 -1.47
C THR A 154 31.21 24.86 -0.60
N THR A 155 30.31 24.09 -1.23
CA THR A 155 29.23 23.35 -0.56
C THR A 155 29.69 22.07 0.17
N GLY A 156 30.96 21.70 0.05
CA GLY A 156 31.57 20.59 0.80
C GLY A 156 32.53 21.12 1.87
N GLY A 157 32.77 20.33 2.92
CA GLY A 157 33.89 20.61 3.84
C GLY A 157 35.25 20.44 3.15
N MET A 158 36.29 21.00 3.74
CA MET A 158 37.69 20.81 3.32
C MET A 158 38.52 20.36 4.52
N ASP A 159 39.48 19.47 4.30
CA ASP A 159 40.46 19.06 5.31
C ASP A 159 41.76 19.83 5.08
N LEU A 160 42.32 20.42 6.13
CA LEU A 160 43.59 21.16 6.09
C LEU A 160 44.72 20.30 6.65
N SER A 161 45.83 20.23 5.92
CA SER A 161 46.98 19.42 6.29
C SER A 161 48.28 20.21 6.18
N PHE A 162 49.06 20.29 7.26
CA PHE A 162 50.43 20.77 7.20
C PHE A 162 51.31 19.77 6.43
N VAL A 163 52.17 20.29 5.55
CA VAL A 163 53.14 19.49 4.80
C VAL A 163 54.39 19.30 5.68
N ALA A 164 54.58 18.09 6.20
CA ALA A 164 55.71 17.72 7.05
C ALA A 164 57.07 18.15 6.46
N GLY A 165 57.96 18.67 7.30
CA GLY A 165 59.29 19.18 6.93
C GLY A 165 59.31 20.45 6.08
N SER A 166 58.15 21.03 5.71
CA SER A 166 58.09 22.21 4.84
C SER A 166 58.42 23.54 5.54
N ALA A 167 58.46 23.58 6.87
CA ALA A 167 58.73 24.80 7.63
C ALA A 167 60.19 25.23 7.53
N LYS A 168 60.45 26.27 6.74
CA LYS A 168 61.78 26.82 6.44
C LYS A 168 61.96 28.20 7.08
N VAL A 169 63.12 28.42 7.70
CA VAL A 169 63.55 29.73 8.17
C VAL A 169 64.22 30.50 7.04
N THR A 170 63.92 31.78 6.90
CA THR A 170 64.62 32.74 6.03
C THR A 170 65.06 33.92 6.88
N SER A 171 66.36 34.14 7.03
CA SER A 171 66.93 35.25 7.83
C SER A 171 68.33 35.61 7.32
N ASN A 172 68.98 36.61 7.93
CA ASN A 172 70.37 36.97 7.62
C ASN A 172 71.41 36.14 8.40
N GLY A 173 70.96 35.26 9.29
CA GLY A 173 71.83 34.47 10.18
C GLY A 173 72.14 33.06 9.67
N ALA A 174 72.96 32.32 10.41
CA ALA A 174 73.35 30.96 10.02
C ALA A 174 72.19 29.93 10.03
N VAL A 175 71.02 30.26 10.59
CA VAL A 175 69.79 29.47 10.44
C VAL A 175 69.09 29.61 9.08
N ASN A 176 69.57 30.47 8.17
CA ASN A 176 68.92 30.69 6.89
C ASN A 176 68.82 29.40 6.05
N GLY A 177 67.62 29.03 5.62
CA GLY A 177 67.32 27.78 4.92
C GLY A 177 67.16 26.55 5.84
N ALA A 178 67.32 26.68 7.16
CA ALA A 178 67.10 25.59 8.11
C ALA A 178 65.61 25.14 8.12
N THR A 179 65.38 23.86 8.40
CA THR A 179 64.02 23.33 8.63
C THR A 179 63.70 23.38 10.12
N LEU A 180 62.55 23.97 10.49
CA LEU A 180 61.99 23.81 11.83
C LEU A 180 61.36 22.41 11.97
N PRO A 181 61.43 21.76 13.14
CA PRO A 181 60.73 20.51 13.38
C PRO A 181 59.20 20.68 13.31
N ASP A 182 58.51 19.63 12.87
CA ASP A 182 57.05 19.55 12.77
C ASP A 182 56.33 19.76 14.11
N SER A 183 57.07 19.72 15.24
CA SER A 183 56.59 20.12 16.56
C SER A 183 56.08 21.56 16.63
N VAL A 184 56.38 22.40 15.62
CA VAL A 184 55.79 23.73 15.45
C VAL A 184 54.25 23.69 15.50
N PHE A 185 53.60 22.60 15.06
CA PHE A 185 52.14 22.39 15.14
C PHE A 185 51.65 21.64 16.41
N THR A 186 52.53 21.41 17.40
CA THR A 186 52.17 20.77 18.68
C THR A 186 52.75 21.53 19.88
N THR A 187 54.02 21.29 20.24
CA THR A 187 54.70 21.92 21.39
C THR A 187 55.37 23.25 21.06
N GLY A 188 55.42 23.62 19.79
CA GLY A 188 56.26 24.68 19.25
C GLY A 188 57.64 24.17 18.79
N ALA A 189 58.39 25.08 18.15
CA ALA A 189 59.74 24.89 17.66
C ALA A 189 60.59 26.12 18.02
N LYS A 190 61.86 25.92 18.40
CA LYS A 190 62.78 27.02 18.73
C LYS A 190 63.19 27.81 17.48
N LEU A 191 63.17 29.13 17.60
CA LEU A 191 63.74 30.07 16.63
C LEU A 191 65.20 30.39 17.00
N GLY A 192 65.85 31.25 16.22
CA GLY A 192 67.17 31.79 16.54
C GLY A 192 67.78 32.58 15.38
N PHE A 193 69.06 32.95 15.54
CA PHE A 193 69.86 33.61 14.49
C PHE A 193 71.04 32.76 14.02
N ASP A 194 71.93 32.35 14.93
CA ASP A 194 73.09 31.50 14.61
C ASP A 194 72.77 29.99 14.65
N SER A 195 71.79 29.60 15.48
CA SER A 195 71.27 28.24 15.57
C SER A 195 69.84 28.27 16.12
N LEU A 196 69.09 27.17 15.95
CA LEU A 196 67.70 27.04 16.45
C LEU A 196 67.65 26.75 17.97
N ASN A 197 68.37 27.55 18.76
CA ASN A 197 68.58 27.37 20.19
C ASN A 197 67.61 28.19 21.07
N GLY A 198 66.82 29.08 20.47
CA GLY A 198 65.93 30.03 21.15
C GLY A 198 66.53 31.40 21.43
N VAL A 199 67.70 31.74 20.87
CA VAL A 199 68.38 33.02 21.10
C VAL A 199 68.21 33.93 19.87
N VAL A 200 67.54 35.07 20.05
CA VAL A 200 67.29 36.07 19.00
C VAL A 200 67.70 37.46 19.51
N PRO A 201 68.83 38.04 19.05
CA PRO A 201 69.22 39.41 19.39
C PRO A 201 68.18 40.44 18.90
N GLY A 202 68.19 41.64 19.49
CA GLY A 202 67.31 42.73 19.09
C GLY A 202 67.84 43.48 17.85
N CYS A 203 66.93 44.03 17.04
CA CYS A 203 67.13 44.74 15.75
C CYS A 203 66.82 43.91 14.49
N ASN A 204 66.42 44.61 13.42
CA ASN A 204 65.87 44.07 12.17
C ASN A 204 66.86 43.20 11.38
N GLU A 205 68.17 43.35 11.60
CA GLU A 205 69.17 42.46 10.99
C GLU A 205 69.06 41.01 11.49
N TYR A 206 68.57 40.80 12.72
CA TYR A 206 68.34 39.49 13.34
C TYR A 206 66.93 38.93 13.12
N ALA A 207 66.06 39.70 12.45
CA ALA A 207 64.71 39.27 12.11
C ALA A 207 64.71 38.17 11.04
N GLY A 208 63.57 37.50 10.88
CA GLY A 208 63.39 36.49 9.86
C GLY A 208 61.94 36.11 9.61
N TYR A 209 61.77 35.15 8.71
CA TYR A 209 60.48 34.56 8.36
C TYR A 209 60.54 33.05 8.58
N VAL A 210 59.44 32.45 8.99
CA VAL A 210 59.18 31.02 8.85
C VAL A 210 58.14 30.84 7.76
N ILE A 211 58.50 30.18 6.67
CA ILE A 211 57.58 29.89 5.56
C ILE A 211 57.32 28.38 5.55
N PHE A 212 56.05 27.98 5.54
CA PHE A 212 55.64 26.57 5.48
C PHE A 212 54.45 26.36 4.55
N LYS A 213 54.16 25.10 4.20
CA LYS A 213 53.08 24.74 3.29
C LYS A 213 51.93 24.04 4.01
N ILE A 214 50.71 24.44 3.67
CA ILE A 214 49.48 23.70 3.97
C ILE A 214 48.82 23.24 2.67
N LYS A 215 48.30 22.01 2.65
CA LYS A 215 47.53 21.46 1.53
C LYS A 215 46.06 21.35 1.89
N VAL A 216 45.20 21.84 1.01
CA VAL A 216 43.74 21.74 1.08
C VAL A 216 43.30 20.43 0.41
N ASN A 217 42.66 19.56 1.16
CA ASN A 217 42.08 18.32 0.63
C ASN A 217 40.55 18.42 0.68
N GLN A 218 39.87 17.78 -0.28
CA GLN A 218 38.41 17.64 -0.27
C GLN A 218 38.07 16.28 -0.90
N PRO A 219 37.78 15.26 -0.08
CA PRO A 219 37.37 13.96 -0.60
C PRO A 219 35.95 14.04 -1.17
N ASN A 220 35.77 13.55 -2.40
CA ASN A 220 34.47 13.50 -3.07
C ASN A 220 34.46 12.39 -4.12
N PHE A 221 33.28 11.96 -4.53
CA PHE A 221 33.09 11.01 -5.63
C PHE A 221 31.68 11.14 -6.22
N THR A 222 31.49 10.62 -7.43
CA THR A 222 30.17 10.44 -8.05
C THR A 222 29.87 8.96 -8.25
N VAL A 223 28.59 8.64 -8.18
CA VAL A 223 28.02 7.33 -8.55
C VAL A 223 26.96 7.62 -9.61
N SER A 224 26.92 6.83 -10.68
CA SER A 224 25.72 6.68 -11.48
C SER A 224 25.40 5.20 -11.71
N LYS A 225 24.12 4.87 -11.88
CA LYS A 225 23.66 3.52 -12.16
C LYS A 225 22.74 3.53 -13.38
N GLN A 226 23.07 2.72 -14.38
CA GLN A 226 22.28 2.59 -15.59
C GLN A 226 21.91 1.12 -15.84
N VAL A 227 20.94 0.90 -16.72
CA VAL A 227 20.43 -0.41 -17.11
C VAL A 227 20.28 -0.50 -18.64
N ARG A 228 20.33 -1.71 -19.17
CA ARG A 228 20.00 -2.04 -20.57
C ARG A 228 19.55 -3.50 -20.69
N LYS A 229 19.05 -3.92 -21.86
CA LYS A 229 18.80 -5.35 -22.12
C LYS A 229 20.11 -6.08 -22.43
N GLU A 230 20.24 -7.33 -22.02
CA GLU A 230 21.37 -8.17 -22.46
C GLU A 230 21.43 -8.18 -24.00
N GLY A 231 22.62 -7.95 -24.56
CA GLY A 231 22.83 -7.86 -26.02
C GLY A 231 22.57 -6.49 -26.67
N THR A 232 22.05 -5.49 -25.95
CA THR A 232 21.97 -4.10 -26.43
C THR A 232 23.21 -3.28 -26.06
N THR A 233 23.47 -2.17 -26.75
CA THR A 233 24.67 -1.34 -26.52
C THR A 233 24.41 -0.12 -25.64
N ALA A 234 23.32 0.61 -25.89
CA ALA A 234 22.97 1.84 -25.16
C ALA A 234 22.62 1.58 -23.69
N TRP A 235 22.95 2.54 -22.83
CA TRP A 235 22.63 2.55 -21.40
C TRP A 235 21.59 3.64 -21.09
N SER A 236 20.67 3.38 -20.17
CA SER A 236 19.65 4.35 -19.74
C SER A 236 19.26 4.19 -18.27
N GLU A 237 18.61 5.20 -17.71
CA GLU A 237 18.04 5.16 -16.34
C GLU A 237 16.81 4.25 -16.24
N THR A 238 16.18 3.92 -17.37
CA THR A 238 15.01 3.06 -17.44
C THR A 238 15.01 2.22 -18.72
N VAL A 239 14.63 0.95 -18.64
CA VAL A 239 14.43 0.07 -19.82
C VAL A 239 13.15 -0.76 -19.70
N ALA A 240 12.39 -0.85 -20.80
CA ALA A 240 11.15 -1.63 -20.87
C ALA A 240 11.39 -3.03 -21.48
N THR A 241 11.02 -4.10 -20.78
CA THR A 241 11.34 -5.48 -21.17
C THR A 241 10.26 -6.49 -20.78
N ASN A 242 10.39 -7.74 -21.24
CA ASN A 242 9.42 -8.82 -21.02
C ASN A 242 9.72 -9.64 -19.76
N PRO A 243 8.75 -10.38 -19.22
CA PRO A 243 9.01 -11.34 -18.15
C PRO A 243 9.98 -12.43 -18.63
N GLY A 244 10.94 -12.83 -17.78
CA GLY A 244 11.95 -13.83 -18.12
C GLY A 244 13.19 -13.30 -18.87
N ASP A 245 13.14 -12.08 -19.44
CA ASP A 245 14.30 -11.43 -20.09
C ASP A 245 15.47 -11.23 -19.11
N LYS A 246 16.65 -10.95 -19.64
CA LYS A 246 17.79 -10.45 -18.87
C LYS A 246 18.09 -8.98 -19.16
N VAL A 247 18.56 -8.30 -18.12
CA VAL A 247 19.10 -6.95 -18.17
C VAL A 247 20.54 -6.93 -17.67
N GLU A 248 21.34 -6.04 -18.21
CA GLU A 248 22.64 -5.68 -17.63
C GLU A 248 22.49 -4.37 -16.87
N TYR A 249 23.11 -4.27 -15.71
CA TYR A 249 23.30 -3.02 -14.97
C TYR A 249 24.76 -2.58 -15.08
N LEU A 250 24.98 -1.28 -15.19
CA LEU A 250 26.28 -0.63 -15.09
C LEU A 250 26.25 0.33 -13.90
N VAL A 251 27.20 0.20 -12.98
CA VAL A 251 27.48 1.19 -11.94
C VAL A 251 28.80 1.87 -12.27
N THR A 252 28.75 3.18 -12.50
CA THR A 252 29.95 4.00 -12.69
C THR A 252 30.31 4.67 -11.38
N TYR A 253 31.53 4.43 -10.90
CA TYR A 253 32.16 5.18 -9.82
C TYR A 253 33.20 6.13 -10.41
N LYS A 254 33.31 7.35 -9.88
CA LYS A 254 34.44 8.25 -10.19
C LYS A 254 34.85 9.03 -8.96
N ASN A 255 36.16 9.02 -8.64
CA ASN A 255 36.72 9.92 -7.65
C ASN A 255 36.77 11.35 -8.23
N THR A 256 36.03 12.26 -7.61
CA THR A 256 35.95 13.68 -8.00
C THR A 256 36.54 14.60 -6.94
N GLY A 257 37.12 14.04 -5.88
CA GLY A 257 37.86 14.76 -4.86
C GLY A 257 39.35 14.87 -5.18
N THR A 258 40.10 15.39 -4.21
CA THR A 258 41.55 15.68 -4.34
C THR A 258 42.44 14.76 -3.50
N THR A 259 41.86 13.65 -3.06
CA THR A 259 42.46 12.61 -2.22
C THR A 259 42.33 11.25 -2.90
N ASN A 260 43.16 10.27 -2.53
CA ASN A 260 42.85 8.88 -2.87
C ASN A 260 41.56 8.44 -2.16
N GLN A 261 40.88 7.47 -2.78
CA GLN A 261 39.71 6.79 -2.25
C GLN A 261 40.05 5.29 -2.28
N ASP A 262 40.51 4.77 -1.15
CA ASP A 262 40.94 3.38 -1.00
C ASP A 262 39.80 2.49 -0.49
N ASN A 263 39.83 1.19 -0.81
CA ASN A 263 38.82 0.20 -0.41
C ASN A 263 37.39 0.68 -0.77
N VAL A 264 37.17 1.08 -2.03
CA VAL A 264 35.85 1.49 -2.50
C VAL A 264 34.95 0.25 -2.58
N MET A 265 33.87 0.23 -1.80
CA MET A 265 32.94 -0.90 -1.73
C MET A 265 31.68 -0.60 -2.55
N LEU A 266 31.30 -1.52 -3.43
CA LEU A 266 30.00 -1.50 -4.11
C LEU A 266 29.08 -2.55 -3.48
N LYS A 267 27.87 -2.13 -3.10
CA LYS A 267 26.73 -3.02 -2.85
C LYS A 267 25.55 -2.63 -3.74
N ASP A 268 24.85 -3.62 -4.25
CA ASP A 268 23.63 -3.48 -5.05
C ASP A 268 22.44 -4.12 -4.30
N THR A 269 21.21 -3.74 -4.62
CA THR A 269 20.00 -4.22 -3.93
C THR A 269 18.85 -4.35 -4.91
N LEU A 270 18.69 -5.57 -5.42
CA LEU A 270 17.68 -5.92 -6.40
C LEU A 270 16.26 -5.86 -5.80
N PRO A 271 15.26 -5.37 -6.55
CA PRO A 271 13.86 -5.42 -6.15
C PRO A 271 13.27 -6.82 -6.34
N GLN A 272 12.15 -7.10 -5.67
CA GLN A 272 11.35 -8.29 -5.95
C GLN A 272 10.94 -8.33 -7.44
N GLY A 273 11.12 -9.47 -8.10
CA GLY A 273 10.91 -9.61 -9.54
C GLY A 273 12.17 -9.46 -10.39
N ILE A 274 13.33 -9.14 -9.78
CA ILE A 274 14.66 -9.22 -10.40
C ILE A 274 15.51 -10.22 -9.60
N SER A 275 16.39 -10.95 -10.29
CA SER A 275 17.32 -11.93 -9.69
C SER A 275 18.71 -11.80 -10.29
N TYR A 276 19.77 -11.91 -9.49
CA TYR A 276 21.16 -11.85 -9.99
C TYR A 276 21.45 -13.07 -10.87
N VAL A 277 22.27 -12.90 -11.93
CA VAL A 277 22.82 -14.02 -12.68
C VAL A 277 24.22 -14.31 -12.14
N PRO A 278 24.46 -15.49 -11.53
CA PRO A 278 25.74 -15.85 -10.94
C PRO A 278 26.93 -15.65 -11.88
N SER A 279 28.07 -15.28 -11.30
CA SER A 279 29.34 -15.08 -12.01
C SER A 279 29.28 -14.05 -13.15
N THR A 280 28.40 -13.04 -13.12
CA THR A 280 28.33 -11.99 -14.17
C THR A 280 28.93 -10.64 -13.79
N THR A 281 29.49 -10.47 -12.59
CA THR A 281 30.09 -9.19 -12.17
C THR A 281 31.52 -9.00 -12.71
N TYR A 282 31.73 -7.92 -13.45
CA TYR A 282 33.03 -7.46 -13.95
C TYR A 282 33.29 -6.00 -13.55
N VAL A 283 34.53 -5.64 -13.24
CA VAL A 283 34.98 -4.24 -13.10
C VAL A 283 36.00 -3.89 -14.18
N ALA A 284 35.74 -2.81 -14.92
CA ALA A 284 36.73 -2.18 -15.79
C ALA A 284 37.25 -0.88 -15.15
N ASN A 285 38.57 -0.69 -15.17
CA ASN A 285 39.28 0.48 -14.65
C ASN A 285 40.66 0.59 -15.35
N SER A 286 41.49 1.55 -14.97
CA SER A 286 42.78 1.79 -15.64
C SER A 286 43.79 0.63 -15.53
N THR A 287 43.70 -0.22 -14.50
CA THR A 287 44.54 -1.43 -14.36
C THR A 287 43.91 -2.66 -15.02
N ASN A 288 42.60 -2.65 -15.28
CA ASN A 288 41.84 -3.73 -15.90
C ASN A 288 40.97 -3.18 -17.05
N PRO A 289 41.57 -2.64 -18.14
CA PRO A 289 40.82 -1.92 -19.18
C PRO A 289 39.83 -2.82 -19.94
N ASN A 290 40.15 -4.12 -20.08
CA ASN A 290 39.28 -5.11 -20.73
C ASN A 290 38.21 -5.69 -19.79
N GLY A 291 38.17 -5.24 -18.52
CA GLY A 291 37.35 -5.82 -17.46
C GLY A 291 38.02 -7.00 -16.75
N MET A 292 37.99 -6.99 -15.42
CA MET A 292 38.35 -8.10 -14.55
C MET A 292 37.10 -8.69 -13.90
N HIS A 293 37.03 -10.01 -13.82
CA HIS A 293 35.92 -10.70 -13.14
C HIS A 293 36.04 -10.57 -11.62
N LEU A 294 34.95 -10.19 -10.93
CA LEU A 294 34.93 -10.05 -9.47
C LEU A 294 34.39 -11.32 -8.78
N ASP A 295 35.26 -12.34 -8.75
CA ASP A 295 35.11 -13.63 -8.08
C ASP A 295 34.03 -14.56 -8.69
N ALA A 296 34.48 -15.72 -9.18
CA ALA A 296 33.67 -16.73 -9.84
C ALA A 296 32.56 -17.32 -8.96
N ALA A 297 32.68 -17.26 -7.62
CA ALA A 297 31.76 -17.85 -6.65
C ALA A 297 30.91 -16.81 -5.89
N SER A 298 30.75 -15.60 -6.44
CA SER A 298 30.38 -14.41 -5.66
C SER A 298 29.13 -13.67 -6.17
N ASP A 299 27.99 -14.00 -5.55
CA ASP A 299 26.77 -13.18 -5.52
C ASP A 299 26.90 -12.02 -4.49
N LYS A 300 28.14 -11.67 -4.11
CA LYS A 300 28.46 -10.72 -3.04
C LYS A 300 28.00 -9.31 -3.38
N VAL A 301 28.06 -8.90 -4.66
CA VAL A 301 27.64 -7.56 -5.10
C VAL A 301 26.20 -7.24 -4.65
N THR A 302 25.28 -8.20 -4.73
CA THR A 302 23.87 -8.07 -4.32
C THR A 302 23.58 -8.48 -2.87
N THR A 303 24.60 -8.85 -2.08
CA THR A 303 24.43 -9.36 -0.70
C THR A 303 25.32 -8.65 0.32
N SER A 304 26.63 -8.94 0.37
CA SER A 304 27.59 -8.31 1.30
C SER A 304 28.23 -7.02 0.77
N GLY A 305 28.15 -6.79 -0.53
CA GLY A 305 29.02 -5.87 -1.27
C GLY A 305 30.36 -6.52 -1.68
N VAL A 306 31.04 -5.88 -2.65
CA VAL A 306 32.36 -6.23 -3.19
C VAL A 306 33.29 -5.03 -3.13
N ASN A 307 34.59 -5.26 -2.89
CA ASN A 307 35.61 -4.22 -3.05
C ASN A 307 35.93 -4.08 -4.55
N ILE A 308 35.83 -2.86 -5.08
CA ILE A 308 36.07 -2.55 -6.50
C ILE A 308 37.43 -1.87 -6.74
N GLY A 309 38.23 -1.66 -5.69
CA GLY A 309 39.61 -1.19 -5.75
C GLY A 309 39.88 0.17 -5.09
N ASN A 310 41.05 0.72 -5.41
CA ASN A 310 41.54 2.00 -4.89
C ASN A 310 41.66 3.00 -6.05
N TYR A 311 41.24 4.25 -5.84
CA TYR A 311 41.07 5.24 -6.90
C TYR A 311 41.69 6.58 -6.54
N ALA A 312 42.72 6.98 -7.28
CA ALA A 312 43.32 8.31 -7.22
C ALA A 312 42.35 9.41 -7.72
N PRO A 313 42.60 10.70 -7.43
CA PRO A 313 41.82 11.82 -7.96
C PRO A 313 41.58 11.72 -9.48
N GLY A 314 40.33 11.88 -9.90
CA GLY A 314 39.92 11.78 -11.31
C GLY A 314 39.72 10.36 -11.85
N ALA A 315 40.24 9.32 -11.18
CA ALA A 315 40.11 7.93 -11.61
C ALA A 315 38.67 7.40 -11.47
N ALA A 316 38.31 6.40 -12.28
CA ALA A 316 36.96 5.85 -12.38
C ALA A 316 36.95 4.32 -12.47
N ALA A 317 35.80 3.74 -12.12
CA ALA A 317 35.49 2.32 -12.22
C ALA A 317 34.14 2.12 -12.90
N TYR A 318 34.03 1.08 -13.72
CA TYR A 318 32.82 0.70 -14.43
C TYR A 318 32.49 -0.75 -14.06
N VAL A 319 31.53 -0.94 -13.15
CA VAL A 319 31.13 -2.27 -12.68
C VAL A 319 29.86 -2.70 -13.41
N LYS A 320 29.95 -3.78 -14.19
CA LYS A 320 28.83 -4.35 -14.93
C LYS A 320 28.42 -5.69 -14.34
N PHE A 321 27.12 -5.96 -14.23
CA PHE A 321 26.61 -7.29 -13.93
C PHE A 321 25.25 -7.54 -14.59
N THR A 322 24.84 -8.82 -14.69
CA THR A 322 23.58 -9.23 -15.32
C THR A 322 22.56 -9.66 -14.27
N ALA A 323 21.29 -9.34 -14.50
CA ALA A 323 20.16 -9.82 -13.73
C ALA A 323 19.06 -10.37 -14.65
N LYS A 324 18.35 -11.41 -14.21
CA LYS A 324 17.17 -11.95 -14.89
C LYS A 324 15.89 -11.38 -14.28
N VAL A 325 15.01 -10.88 -15.12
CA VAL A 325 13.63 -10.54 -14.77
C VAL A 325 12.86 -11.83 -14.48
N ALA A 326 12.04 -11.82 -13.44
CA ALA A 326 11.25 -12.99 -13.06
C ALA A 326 10.28 -13.40 -14.16
N ASP A 327 9.94 -14.70 -14.17
CA ASP A 327 8.94 -15.25 -15.07
C ASP A 327 7.55 -14.63 -14.76
N ASN A 328 6.66 -14.59 -15.75
CA ASN A 328 5.44 -13.77 -15.70
C ASN A 328 4.57 -14.00 -14.46
N ASP A 329 4.42 -15.26 -14.02
CA ASP A 329 3.67 -15.64 -12.82
C ASP A 329 4.21 -15.00 -11.54
N LYS A 330 5.54 -14.82 -11.44
CA LYS A 330 6.28 -14.36 -10.26
C LYS A 330 6.44 -12.84 -10.13
N LEU A 331 6.02 -12.07 -11.15
CA LEU A 331 6.06 -10.61 -11.09
C LEU A 331 5.12 -10.04 -10.01
N PRO A 332 5.47 -8.95 -9.29
CA PRO A 332 4.71 -8.49 -8.12
C PRO A 332 3.23 -8.15 -8.35
N ALA A 333 2.90 -7.39 -9.40
CA ALA A 333 1.56 -6.86 -9.66
C ALA A 333 1.04 -7.24 -11.05
N CYS A 334 -0.28 -7.25 -11.25
CA CYS A 334 -0.88 -7.37 -12.59
C CYS A 334 -0.73 -6.07 -13.39
N GLY A 335 -0.52 -6.19 -14.71
CA GLY A 335 -0.27 -5.04 -15.56
C GLY A 335 1.18 -4.55 -15.44
N ASP A 336 1.38 -3.24 -15.51
CA ASP A 336 2.72 -2.67 -15.67
C ASP A 336 3.44 -2.57 -14.30
N ASN A 337 4.60 -3.23 -14.19
CA ASN A 337 5.44 -3.24 -12.99
C ASN A 337 6.64 -2.32 -13.21
N LYS A 338 7.01 -1.54 -12.18
CA LYS A 338 8.27 -0.77 -12.13
C LYS A 338 9.19 -1.40 -11.09
N LEU A 339 10.33 -1.90 -11.54
CA LEU A 339 11.31 -2.65 -10.75
C LEU A 339 12.59 -1.82 -10.60
N THR A 340 12.63 -0.98 -9.56
CA THR A 340 13.76 -0.09 -9.25
C THR A 340 14.90 -0.85 -8.57
N ASN A 341 16.07 -0.88 -9.20
CA ASN A 341 17.28 -1.43 -8.60
C ASN A 341 18.19 -0.31 -8.07
N LYS A 342 18.77 -0.47 -6.87
CA LYS A 342 19.64 0.52 -6.20
C LYS A 342 21.07 0.00 -6.06
N ALA A 343 22.05 0.79 -6.52
CA ALA A 343 23.46 0.64 -6.19
C ALA A 343 23.86 1.64 -5.10
N GLU A 344 24.77 1.24 -4.21
CA GLU A 344 25.39 2.08 -3.19
C GLU A 344 26.91 1.84 -3.19
N ILE A 345 27.67 2.92 -3.40
CA ILE A 345 29.10 2.94 -3.15
C ILE A 345 29.34 3.46 -1.72
N GLN A 346 30.21 2.77 -0.99
CA GLN A 346 30.68 3.14 0.34
C GLN A 346 32.20 3.37 0.30
N THR A 347 32.65 4.42 0.98
CA THR A 347 34.07 4.78 1.14
C THR A 347 34.30 5.25 2.57
N ASP A 348 35.56 5.31 3.02
CA ASP A 348 35.91 5.95 4.31
C ASP A 348 35.51 7.45 4.37
N ASN A 349 35.27 8.07 3.20
CA ASN A 349 34.81 9.45 3.05
C ASN A 349 33.28 9.57 2.86
N GLY A 350 32.52 8.49 3.09
CA GLY A 350 31.06 8.46 3.06
C GLY A 350 30.47 7.60 1.94
N ASN A 351 29.13 7.55 1.89
CA ASN A 351 28.37 6.71 0.97
C ASN A 351 27.56 7.57 -0.01
N LYS A 352 27.37 7.07 -1.24
CA LYS A 352 26.41 7.62 -2.22
C LYS A 352 25.74 6.47 -2.97
N SER A 353 24.51 6.69 -3.42
CA SER A 353 23.73 5.66 -4.12
C SER A 353 22.97 6.23 -5.30
N ASP A 354 22.69 5.38 -6.28
CA ASP A 354 21.90 5.71 -7.46
C ASP A 354 21.01 4.53 -7.90
N THR A 355 20.00 4.79 -8.72
CA THR A 355 18.91 3.85 -9.04
C THR A 355 18.59 3.77 -10.53
N ALA A 356 18.42 2.55 -11.06
CA ALA A 356 18.01 2.29 -12.44
C ALA A 356 16.80 1.34 -12.48
N ASP A 357 15.89 1.61 -13.41
CA ASP A 357 14.55 1.03 -13.44
C ASP A 357 14.34 0.03 -14.59
N VAL A 358 13.76 -1.13 -14.28
CA VAL A 358 13.18 -2.02 -15.31
C VAL A 358 11.67 -1.90 -15.27
N THR A 359 11.04 -1.58 -16.41
CA THR A 359 9.59 -1.69 -16.55
C THR A 359 9.24 -2.99 -17.28
N VAL A 360 8.28 -3.74 -16.75
CA VAL A 360 7.85 -5.03 -17.30
C VAL A 360 6.36 -5.23 -17.09
N LYS A 361 5.67 -5.73 -18.12
CA LYS A 361 4.23 -5.99 -18.06
C LYS A 361 3.96 -7.44 -17.64
N LYS A 362 3.21 -7.62 -16.54
CA LYS A 362 2.65 -8.90 -16.16
C LYS A 362 1.35 -9.13 -16.91
N GLU A 363 1.33 -10.12 -17.80
CA GLU A 363 0.10 -10.64 -18.37
C GLU A 363 -0.67 -11.43 -17.30
N CYS A 364 -1.90 -11.01 -17.01
CA CYS A 364 -2.75 -11.72 -16.06
C CYS A 364 -3.85 -12.46 -16.80
N LYS A 365 -3.94 -13.78 -16.55
CA LYS A 365 -5.06 -14.60 -17.03
C LYS A 365 -6.37 -13.99 -16.51
N PRO A 366 -7.37 -13.75 -17.37
CA PRO A 366 -8.65 -13.22 -16.90
C PRO A 366 -9.29 -14.19 -15.90
N PRO A 367 -10.01 -13.68 -14.89
CA PRO A 367 -10.52 -14.51 -13.81
C PRO A 367 -11.52 -15.54 -14.36
N VAL A 368 -11.31 -16.81 -14.02
CA VAL A 368 -12.10 -17.93 -14.57
C VAL A 368 -13.55 -17.81 -14.09
N ALA A 369 -14.47 -17.80 -15.05
CA ALA A 369 -15.90 -17.73 -14.77
C ALA A 369 -16.40 -18.99 -14.06
N LYS A 370 -17.08 -18.81 -12.92
CA LYS A 370 -17.74 -19.89 -12.16
C LYS A 370 -19.24 -19.64 -12.16
N TYR A 371 -20.03 -20.60 -12.60
CA TYR A 371 -21.49 -20.45 -12.69
C TYR A 371 -22.19 -21.80 -12.53
N VAL A 372 -23.24 -21.84 -11.71
CA VAL A 372 -23.92 -23.09 -11.32
C VAL A 372 -25.43 -22.85 -11.19
N CYS A 373 -26.24 -23.74 -11.77
CA CYS A 373 -27.67 -23.81 -11.47
C CYS A 373 -27.84 -24.45 -10.08
N LYS A 374 -28.28 -23.65 -9.10
CA LYS A 374 -28.24 -24.01 -7.67
C LYS A 374 -29.50 -24.74 -7.21
N SER A 375 -30.69 -24.33 -7.65
CA SER A 375 -31.94 -25.05 -7.38
C SER A 375 -33.07 -24.65 -8.32
N LEU A 376 -34.06 -25.55 -8.48
CA LEU A 376 -35.35 -25.26 -9.10
C LEU A 376 -36.49 -25.43 -8.07
N GLY A 377 -37.11 -24.33 -7.67
CA GLY A 377 -38.37 -24.32 -6.93
C GLY A 377 -39.58 -24.39 -7.87
N ILE A 378 -40.59 -25.17 -7.50
CA ILE A 378 -41.88 -25.24 -8.18
C ILE A 378 -42.97 -24.91 -7.17
N THR A 379 -43.83 -23.96 -7.49
CA THR A 379 -45.02 -23.61 -6.71
C THR A 379 -46.25 -23.84 -7.56
N GLN A 380 -47.20 -24.65 -7.09
CA GLN A 380 -48.50 -24.76 -7.72
C GLN A 380 -49.34 -23.53 -7.39
N VAL A 381 -49.94 -22.89 -8.38
CA VAL A 381 -50.77 -21.68 -8.24
C VAL A 381 -52.25 -22.06 -8.24
N ASP A 382 -52.65 -22.96 -9.13
CA ASP A 382 -53.98 -23.58 -9.18
C ASP A 382 -53.89 -25.01 -9.78
N ARG A 383 -55.00 -25.61 -10.27
CA ARG A 383 -55.00 -26.96 -10.87
C ARG A 383 -54.00 -27.09 -12.02
N THR A 384 -53.84 -26.06 -12.85
CA THR A 384 -53.12 -26.12 -14.14
C THR A 384 -51.97 -25.12 -14.23
N ASN A 385 -51.94 -24.06 -13.41
CA ASN A 385 -50.86 -23.07 -13.40
C ASN A 385 -49.82 -23.34 -12.31
N PHE A 386 -48.56 -23.23 -12.69
CA PHE A 386 -47.38 -23.42 -11.85
C PHE A 386 -46.40 -22.25 -12.03
N LYS A 387 -45.68 -21.90 -10.98
CA LYS A 387 -44.57 -20.95 -11.02
C LYS A 387 -43.26 -21.69 -10.77
N PHE A 388 -42.38 -21.67 -11.77
CA PHE A 388 -41.01 -22.13 -11.66
C PHE A 388 -40.12 -20.97 -11.20
N THR A 389 -39.20 -21.23 -10.29
CA THR A 389 -38.24 -20.25 -9.75
C THR A 389 -36.86 -20.89 -9.66
N THR A 390 -35.92 -20.45 -10.48
CA THR A 390 -34.56 -21.01 -10.55
C THR A 390 -33.56 -20.12 -9.82
N SER A 391 -32.78 -20.70 -8.91
CA SER A 391 -31.66 -20.00 -8.27
C SER A 391 -30.32 -20.44 -8.91
N TYR A 392 -29.34 -19.53 -8.93
CA TYR A 392 -28.01 -19.78 -9.48
C TYR A 392 -26.92 -19.08 -8.67
N THR A 393 -25.67 -19.43 -8.93
CA THR A 393 -24.49 -18.62 -8.58
C THR A 393 -23.73 -18.24 -9.85
N ALA A 394 -23.10 -17.07 -9.86
CA ALA A 394 -22.30 -16.57 -10.98
C ALA A 394 -21.17 -15.67 -10.46
N GLU A 395 -19.95 -15.90 -10.95
CA GLU A 395 -18.73 -15.17 -10.66
C GLU A 395 -17.99 -14.99 -12.00
N ASN A 396 -17.68 -13.74 -12.39
CA ASN A 396 -17.15 -13.39 -13.72
C ASN A 396 -18.03 -13.87 -14.90
N ALA A 397 -19.35 -13.96 -14.69
CA ALA A 397 -20.35 -14.37 -15.67
C ALA A 397 -21.64 -13.56 -15.48
N THR A 398 -22.31 -13.18 -16.58
CA THR A 398 -23.58 -12.43 -16.55
C THR A 398 -24.75 -13.35 -16.87
N PHE A 399 -25.80 -13.35 -16.05
CA PHE A 399 -27.03 -14.11 -16.34
C PHE A 399 -27.74 -13.59 -17.60
N LYS A 400 -28.24 -14.51 -18.44
CA LYS A 400 -28.93 -14.20 -19.70
C LYS A 400 -30.36 -14.73 -19.76
N SER A 401 -30.58 -15.98 -19.35
CA SER A 401 -31.90 -16.63 -19.39
C SER A 401 -31.95 -17.93 -18.59
N VAL A 402 -33.16 -18.48 -18.39
CA VAL A 402 -33.39 -19.87 -17.98
C VAL A 402 -34.28 -20.56 -19.02
N THR A 403 -33.81 -21.68 -19.55
CA THR A 403 -34.61 -22.60 -20.37
C THR A 403 -35.15 -23.72 -19.49
N TYR A 404 -36.47 -23.90 -19.49
CA TYR A 404 -37.20 -24.95 -18.80
C TYR A 404 -37.65 -25.99 -19.82
N VAL A 405 -37.23 -27.25 -19.65
CA VAL A 405 -37.68 -28.38 -20.47
C VAL A 405 -38.65 -29.21 -19.64
N ILE A 406 -39.90 -29.36 -20.10
CA ILE A 406 -40.97 -30.07 -19.40
C ILE A 406 -41.21 -31.41 -20.10
N LYS A 407 -41.24 -32.50 -19.33
CA LYS A 407 -41.44 -33.88 -19.79
C LYS A 407 -42.60 -34.56 -19.06
N ASN A 408 -43.32 -35.43 -19.74
CA ASN A 408 -44.37 -36.28 -19.14
C ASN A 408 -43.79 -37.49 -18.38
N GLU A 409 -44.66 -38.28 -17.75
CA GLU A 409 -44.29 -39.51 -17.01
C GLU A 409 -43.59 -40.58 -17.89
N ALA A 410 -43.80 -40.56 -19.22
CA ALA A 410 -43.09 -41.39 -20.19
C ALA A 410 -41.73 -40.81 -20.64
N GLY A 411 -41.27 -39.69 -20.06
CA GLY A 411 -39.97 -39.07 -20.34
C GLY A 411 -39.89 -38.26 -21.65
N ALA A 412 -40.98 -38.19 -22.42
CA ALA A 412 -41.08 -37.40 -23.64
C ALA A 412 -41.26 -35.91 -23.31
N THR A 413 -40.55 -35.05 -24.03
CA THR A 413 -40.68 -33.59 -23.90
C THR A 413 -42.04 -33.14 -24.42
N VAL A 414 -42.81 -32.46 -23.58
CA VAL A 414 -44.14 -31.92 -23.91
C VAL A 414 -44.14 -30.41 -24.09
N ASP A 415 -43.15 -29.70 -23.52
CA ASP A 415 -42.94 -28.28 -23.78
C ASP A 415 -41.47 -27.87 -23.50
N THR A 416 -41.03 -26.78 -24.10
CA THR A 416 -39.78 -26.08 -23.74
C THR A 416 -40.01 -24.58 -23.78
N LYS A 417 -39.69 -23.89 -22.68
CA LYS A 417 -39.95 -22.46 -22.50
C LYS A 417 -38.71 -21.75 -21.96
N THR A 418 -38.37 -20.60 -22.54
CA THR A 418 -37.23 -19.79 -22.10
C THR A 418 -37.72 -18.49 -21.48
N SER A 419 -37.19 -18.15 -20.31
CA SER A 419 -37.45 -16.89 -19.61
C SER A 419 -36.17 -16.06 -19.53
N THR A 420 -36.27 -14.75 -19.74
CA THR A 420 -35.19 -13.78 -19.41
C THR A 420 -35.17 -13.41 -17.92
N SER A 421 -36.03 -14.04 -17.11
CA SER A 421 -36.08 -13.94 -15.65
C SER A 421 -35.70 -15.27 -15.01
N THR A 422 -35.30 -15.23 -13.72
CA THR A 422 -35.18 -16.42 -12.87
C THR A 422 -36.52 -17.12 -12.62
N THR A 423 -37.65 -16.48 -12.93
CA THR A 423 -38.99 -17.07 -12.80
C THR A 423 -39.67 -17.32 -14.15
N LEU A 424 -40.56 -18.30 -14.18
CA LEU A 424 -41.49 -18.55 -15.29
C LEU A 424 -42.85 -18.99 -14.72
N ASN A 425 -43.95 -18.38 -15.19
CA ASN A 425 -45.28 -18.93 -15.00
C ASN A 425 -45.57 -19.90 -16.16
N TYR A 426 -46.08 -21.08 -15.85
CA TYR A 426 -46.27 -22.19 -16.79
C TYR A 426 -47.64 -22.86 -16.58
N THR A 427 -48.36 -23.10 -17.68
CA THR A 427 -49.69 -23.70 -17.67
C THR A 427 -49.64 -25.09 -18.31
N GLN A 428 -50.18 -26.09 -17.62
CA GLN A 428 -50.41 -27.43 -18.16
C GLN A 428 -51.84 -27.87 -17.84
N ALA A 429 -52.67 -28.00 -18.87
CA ALA A 429 -54.08 -28.34 -18.71
C ALA A 429 -54.33 -29.85 -18.56
N THR A 430 -53.50 -30.66 -19.23
CA THR A 430 -53.63 -32.12 -19.28
C THR A 430 -53.24 -32.74 -17.94
N ALA A 431 -54.13 -33.57 -17.40
CA ALA A 431 -53.88 -34.26 -16.13
C ALA A 431 -52.81 -35.35 -16.29
N GLY A 432 -51.90 -35.44 -15.32
CA GLY A 432 -50.77 -36.36 -15.33
C GLY A 432 -49.58 -35.86 -14.50
N LYS A 433 -48.55 -36.69 -14.38
CA LYS A 433 -47.29 -36.33 -13.73
C LYS A 433 -46.27 -35.82 -14.75
N TYR A 434 -45.52 -34.82 -14.33
CA TYR A 434 -44.52 -34.14 -15.15
C TYR A 434 -43.21 -33.95 -14.39
N THR A 435 -42.13 -33.86 -15.15
CA THR A 435 -40.82 -33.42 -14.67
C THR A 435 -40.41 -32.17 -15.41
N VAL A 436 -39.65 -31.29 -14.77
CA VAL A 436 -39.09 -30.09 -15.38
C VAL A 436 -37.61 -29.98 -15.02
N GLN A 437 -36.77 -29.64 -15.99
CA GLN A 437 -35.36 -29.34 -15.79
C GLN A 437 -35.07 -27.90 -16.24
N ALA A 438 -34.47 -27.11 -15.35
CA ALA A 438 -33.98 -25.78 -15.63
C ALA A 438 -32.52 -25.82 -16.09
N THR A 439 -32.21 -25.06 -17.15
CA THR A 439 -30.85 -24.81 -17.64
C THR A 439 -30.65 -23.31 -17.72
N VAL A 440 -29.70 -22.77 -16.96
CA VAL A 440 -29.39 -21.34 -16.91
C VAL A 440 -28.34 -21.02 -17.95
N THR A 441 -28.57 -19.96 -18.75
CA THR A 441 -27.61 -19.44 -19.73
C THR A 441 -26.93 -18.20 -19.16
N PHE A 442 -25.61 -18.14 -19.33
CA PHE A 442 -24.76 -17.02 -18.93
C PHE A 442 -23.93 -16.53 -20.11
N THR A 443 -23.72 -15.21 -20.19
CA THR A 443 -22.71 -14.61 -21.06
C THR A 443 -21.37 -14.59 -20.33
N VAL A 444 -20.35 -15.18 -20.94
CA VAL A 444 -18.95 -15.23 -20.46
C VAL A 444 -18.04 -14.79 -21.59
N ASN A 445 -17.33 -13.67 -21.42
CA ASN A 445 -16.46 -13.07 -22.44
C ASN A 445 -17.13 -12.93 -23.83
N GLY A 446 -18.42 -12.54 -23.85
CA GLY A 446 -19.23 -12.41 -25.06
C GLY A 446 -19.79 -13.72 -25.64
N GLN A 447 -19.44 -14.89 -25.09
CA GLN A 447 -19.99 -16.19 -25.50
C GLN A 447 -21.06 -16.69 -24.53
N ASP A 448 -22.10 -17.33 -25.04
CA ASP A 448 -23.06 -18.05 -24.22
C ASP A 448 -22.45 -19.36 -23.67
N LYS A 449 -22.70 -19.62 -22.38
CA LYS A 449 -22.41 -20.89 -21.67
C LYS A 449 -23.62 -21.28 -20.84
N THR A 450 -23.87 -22.57 -20.68
CA THR A 450 -25.03 -23.09 -19.94
C THR A 450 -24.61 -23.88 -18.71
N ALA A 451 -25.44 -23.84 -17.66
CA ALA A 451 -25.32 -24.74 -16.52
C ALA A 451 -26.69 -25.31 -16.11
N THR A 452 -26.70 -26.59 -15.76
CA THR A 452 -27.83 -27.30 -15.15
C THR A 452 -27.27 -28.25 -14.10
N SER A 453 -28.14 -28.79 -13.24
CA SER A 453 -27.77 -29.70 -12.15
C SER A 453 -28.97 -30.57 -11.77
N ASP A 454 -28.77 -31.64 -11.01
CA ASP A 454 -29.89 -32.43 -10.47
C ASP A 454 -30.75 -31.63 -9.48
N ALA A 455 -30.16 -30.67 -8.76
CA ALA A 455 -30.91 -29.72 -7.92
C ALA A 455 -31.79 -28.76 -8.75
N CYS A 456 -31.51 -28.62 -10.05
CA CYS A 456 -32.33 -27.89 -11.02
C CYS A 456 -33.30 -28.79 -11.80
N LYS A 457 -33.56 -30.01 -11.32
CA LYS A 457 -34.67 -30.88 -11.75
C LYS A 457 -35.77 -30.89 -10.68
N GLY A 458 -37.02 -30.89 -11.10
CA GLY A 458 -38.18 -30.99 -10.21
C GLY A 458 -39.32 -31.79 -10.84
N LYS A 459 -40.35 -32.08 -10.04
CA LYS A 459 -41.55 -32.81 -10.45
C LYS A 459 -42.81 -32.07 -10.03
N PHE A 460 -43.88 -32.17 -10.80
CA PHE A 460 -45.20 -31.66 -10.47
C PHE A 460 -46.29 -32.55 -11.05
N GLU A 461 -47.51 -32.44 -10.52
CA GLU A 461 -48.67 -33.22 -10.95
C GLU A 461 -49.86 -32.32 -11.23
N VAL A 462 -50.41 -32.43 -12.43
CA VAL A 462 -51.70 -31.83 -12.77
C VAL A 462 -52.76 -32.87 -12.42
N LYS A 463 -53.49 -32.62 -11.33
CA LYS A 463 -54.58 -33.50 -10.91
C LYS A 463 -55.68 -33.52 -11.98
N LYS A 464 -56.37 -34.67 -12.09
CA LYS A 464 -57.62 -34.76 -12.86
C LYS A 464 -58.60 -33.69 -12.39
N GLU A 465 -59.36 -33.15 -13.33
CA GLU A 465 -60.39 -32.17 -13.03
C GLU A 465 -61.49 -32.80 -12.18
N ASP A 466 -61.76 -32.19 -11.03
CA ASP A 466 -62.75 -32.67 -10.09
C ASP A 466 -64.14 -32.19 -10.53
N LYS A 467 -64.83 -33.09 -11.23
CA LYS A 467 -66.10 -32.81 -11.91
C LYS A 467 -67.23 -32.64 -10.91
N ASP A 468 -68.14 -31.75 -11.23
CA ASP A 468 -69.42 -31.64 -10.52
C ASP A 468 -70.36 -32.75 -11.02
N ILE A 469 -70.85 -33.58 -10.09
CA ILE A 469 -71.81 -34.65 -10.35
C ILE A 469 -73.12 -34.36 -9.61
N LYS A 470 -74.24 -34.66 -10.26
CA LYS A 470 -75.57 -34.66 -9.63
C LYS A 470 -75.82 -36.01 -9.00
N VAL A 471 -76.24 -36.01 -7.74
CA VAL A 471 -76.46 -37.22 -6.93
C VAL A 471 -77.72 -37.08 -6.08
N CYS A 472 -78.35 -38.21 -5.76
CA CYS A 472 -79.43 -38.27 -4.78
C CYS A 472 -78.83 -38.34 -3.38
N GLU A 473 -79.07 -37.35 -2.52
CA GLU A 473 -78.72 -37.41 -1.10
C GLU A 473 -79.71 -38.33 -0.36
N LEU A 474 -79.21 -39.47 0.10
CA LEU A 474 -80.04 -40.58 0.57
C LEU A 474 -80.86 -40.23 1.82
N ALA A 475 -80.33 -39.36 2.68
CA ALA A 475 -80.97 -38.94 3.92
C ALA A 475 -82.06 -37.87 3.73
N THR A 476 -81.95 -37.00 2.72
CA THR A 476 -82.88 -35.87 2.50
C THR A 476 -83.81 -36.07 1.30
N LYS A 477 -83.55 -37.10 0.48
CA LYS A 477 -84.22 -37.39 -0.79
C LYS A 477 -84.19 -36.22 -1.79
N LYS A 478 -83.15 -35.38 -1.72
CA LYS A 478 -82.91 -34.26 -2.64
C LYS A 478 -81.80 -34.57 -3.62
N ILE A 479 -81.94 -34.07 -4.85
CA ILE A 479 -80.85 -34.08 -5.84
C ILE A 479 -79.92 -32.90 -5.53
N VAL A 480 -78.70 -33.20 -5.13
CA VAL A 480 -77.64 -32.22 -4.85
C VAL A 480 -76.54 -32.31 -5.91
N THR A 481 -75.71 -31.26 -6.01
CA THR A 481 -74.52 -31.26 -6.85
C THR A 481 -73.29 -31.23 -5.94
N ILE A 482 -72.40 -32.21 -6.09
CA ILE A 482 -71.17 -32.35 -5.30
C ILE A 482 -69.98 -32.57 -6.25
N LYS A 483 -68.76 -32.43 -5.74
CA LYS A 483 -67.57 -32.89 -6.47
C LYS A 483 -67.52 -34.42 -6.52
N GLU A 484 -67.01 -34.98 -7.61
CA GLU A 484 -66.86 -36.43 -7.74
C GLU A 484 -65.89 -37.00 -6.69
N SER A 485 -64.90 -36.22 -6.25
CA SER A 485 -64.03 -36.56 -5.10
C SER A 485 -64.76 -36.60 -3.74
N GLN A 486 -65.93 -35.97 -3.63
CA GLN A 486 -66.76 -35.94 -2.41
C GLN A 486 -67.81 -37.07 -2.38
N PHE A 487 -67.85 -37.94 -3.39
CA PHE A 487 -68.83 -39.01 -3.48
C PHE A 487 -68.61 -40.11 -2.43
N ASP A 488 -69.42 -40.08 -1.38
CA ASP A 488 -69.55 -41.14 -0.38
C ASP A 488 -70.84 -41.93 -0.65
N ALA A 489 -70.70 -43.20 -1.01
CA ALA A 489 -71.81 -44.09 -1.36
C ALA A 489 -72.80 -44.34 -0.20
N ASN A 490 -72.41 -44.05 1.05
CA ASN A 490 -73.29 -44.15 2.22
C ASN A 490 -74.19 -42.92 2.38
N LYS A 491 -73.84 -41.80 1.75
CA LYS A 491 -74.56 -40.51 1.83
C LYS A 491 -75.28 -40.17 0.54
N TYR A 492 -74.70 -40.56 -0.59
CA TYR A 492 -75.12 -40.17 -1.94
C TYR A 492 -75.27 -41.39 -2.86
N SER A 493 -76.34 -41.43 -3.63
CA SER A 493 -76.49 -42.36 -4.76
C SER A 493 -76.29 -41.64 -6.08
N LYS A 494 -75.60 -42.29 -7.03
CA LYS A 494 -75.51 -41.82 -8.42
C LYS A 494 -76.81 -42.11 -9.21
N ASN A 495 -77.74 -42.89 -8.66
CA ASN A 495 -79.08 -43.06 -9.23
C ASN A 495 -80.03 -41.96 -8.74
N LEU A 496 -80.45 -41.08 -9.65
CA LEU A 496 -81.38 -40.00 -9.33
C LEU A 496 -82.83 -40.48 -9.07
N ALA A 497 -83.16 -41.74 -9.41
CA ALA A 497 -84.47 -42.31 -9.11
C ALA A 497 -84.66 -42.65 -7.61
N ASP A 498 -83.59 -42.83 -6.84
CA ASP A 498 -83.64 -43.14 -5.40
C ASP A 498 -84.21 -41.98 -4.54
N CYS A 499 -84.46 -40.83 -5.19
CA CYS A 499 -85.05 -39.60 -4.68
C CYS A 499 -86.48 -39.34 -5.20
N LYS A 500 -87.14 -40.32 -5.83
CA LYS A 500 -88.55 -40.23 -6.23
C LYS A 500 -89.46 -40.99 -5.26
N GLU A 501 -90.47 -40.31 -4.73
CA GLU A 501 -91.56 -40.93 -3.99
C GLU A 501 -92.75 -41.27 -4.91
N THR A 502 -93.45 -42.36 -4.61
CA THR A 502 -94.64 -42.82 -5.34
C THR A 502 -95.93 -42.45 -4.57
N PRO A 503 -96.93 -41.79 -5.20
CA PRO A 503 -98.21 -41.49 -4.55
C PRO A 503 -98.99 -42.75 -4.13
N PRO A 504 -99.82 -42.68 -3.07
CA PRO A 504 -100.66 -43.80 -2.62
C PRO A 504 -101.84 -44.07 -3.57
N ALA A 505 -102.34 -45.31 -3.53
CA ALA A 505 -103.46 -45.78 -4.37
C ALA A 505 -104.84 -45.54 -3.73
N THR A 506 -105.85 -45.33 -4.58
CA THR A 506 -107.26 -45.10 -4.20
C THR A 506 -108.21 -46.06 -4.91
N ILE A 507 -109.34 -46.39 -4.27
CA ILE A 507 -110.33 -47.37 -4.74
C ILE A 507 -111.77 -46.89 -4.51
N LYS A 508 -112.74 -47.48 -5.23
CA LYS A 508 -114.18 -47.16 -5.13
C LYS A 508 -114.99 -48.25 -4.45
N VAL A 509 -115.95 -47.85 -3.60
CA VAL A 509 -116.72 -48.73 -2.70
C VAL A 509 -118.11 -48.18 -2.38
N CYS A 510 -119.11 -49.05 -2.19
CA CYS A 510 -120.47 -48.72 -1.68
C CYS A 510 -120.40 -48.56 -0.15
N ASP A 511 -120.62 -47.35 0.38
CA ASP A 511 -120.78 -47.13 1.82
C ASP A 511 -122.10 -47.76 2.27
N LEU A 512 -122.00 -48.77 3.14
CA LEU A 512 -123.14 -49.59 3.57
C LEU A 512 -124.14 -48.80 4.42
N THR A 513 -123.71 -47.68 5.00
CA THR A 513 -124.50 -46.77 5.84
C THR A 513 -125.31 -45.80 4.99
N THR A 514 -124.68 -45.13 4.02
CA THR A 514 -125.31 -44.08 3.21
C THR A 514 -125.93 -44.58 1.91
N LYS A 515 -125.67 -45.84 1.53
CA LYS A 515 -126.10 -46.46 0.27
C LYS A 515 -125.59 -45.73 -0.98
N GLN A 516 -124.38 -45.16 -0.90
CA GLN A 516 -123.74 -44.44 -2.01
C GLN A 516 -122.33 -44.94 -2.32
N ILE A 517 -121.91 -44.83 -3.58
CA ILE A 517 -120.58 -45.22 -4.04
C ILE A 517 -119.59 -44.05 -3.86
N VAL A 518 -118.57 -44.26 -3.04
CA VAL A 518 -117.52 -43.29 -2.71
C VAL A 518 -116.13 -43.74 -3.18
N THR A 519 -115.14 -42.84 -3.13
CA THR A 519 -113.72 -43.14 -3.42
C THR A 519 -112.87 -42.81 -2.20
N ILE A 520 -111.95 -43.71 -1.82
CA ILE A 520 -111.10 -43.62 -0.62
C ILE A 520 -109.67 -44.11 -0.93
N ASN A 521 -108.69 -43.85 -0.07
CA ASN A 521 -107.38 -44.53 -0.19
C ASN A 521 -107.55 -46.03 0.12
N GLU A 522 -106.73 -46.90 -0.49
CA GLU A 522 -106.85 -48.34 -0.24
C GLU A 522 -106.49 -48.73 1.21
N SER A 523 -105.69 -47.90 1.90
CA SER A 523 -105.43 -47.99 3.34
C SER A 523 -106.67 -47.76 4.21
N ASP A 524 -107.68 -47.05 3.70
CA ASP A 524 -108.80 -46.53 4.49
C ASP A 524 -110.04 -47.46 4.37
N PHE A 525 -109.89 -48.56 3.62
CA PHE A 525 -110.96 -49.53 3.39
C PHE A 525 -111.18 -50.44 4.61
N ASN A 526 -112.44 -50.50 5.05
CA ASN A 526 -112.91 -51.35 6.13
C ASN A 526 -114.27 -51.92 5.71
N ASP A 527 -114.38 -53.24 5.70
CA ASP A 527 -115.55 -53.99 5.20
C ASP A 527 -116.83 -53.81 6.03
N THR A 528 -116.70 -53.42 7.30
CA THR A 528 -117.85 -53.08 8.17
C THR A 528 -118.56 -51.79 7.75
N LYS A 529 -117.85 -50.87 7.08
CA LYS A 529 -118.40 -49.59 6.59
C LYS A 529 -118.56 -49.56 5.07
N TYR A 530 -117.66 -50.20 4.34
CA TYR A 530 -117.53 -50.11 2.90
C TYR A 530 -117.59 -51.49 2.23
N SER A 531 -118.47 -51.65 1.26
CA SER A 531 -118.58 -52.84 0.42
C SER A 531 -117.90 -52.62 -0.93
N LYS A 532 -117.06 -53.57 -1.37
CA LYS A 532 -116.58 -53.64 -2.76
C LYS A 532 -117.65 -54.18 -3.73
N ASP A 533 -118.74 -54.74 -3.20
CA ASP A 533 -119.96 -55.10 -3.93
C ASP A 533 -120.96 -53.93 -3.88
N PHE A 534 -121.32 -53.40 -5.06
CA PHE A 534 -122.19 -52.24 -5.22
C PHE A 534 -123.69 -52.58 -5.20
N SER A 535 -124.09 -53.84 -5.33
CA SER A 535 -125.52 -54.24 -5.37
C SER A 535 -126.28 -53.95 -4.06
N LYS A 536 -125.55 -53.79 -2.95
CA LYS A 536 -126.10 -53.43 -1.63
C LYS A 536 -126.53 -51.96 -1.50
N CYS A 537 -126.51 -51.20 -2.59
CA CYS A 537 -126.80 -49.77 -2.68
C CYS A 537 -128.04 -49.42 -3.57
N GLU A 538 -128.91 -50.38 -3.92
CA GLU A 538 -130.12 -50.15 -4.76
C GLU A 538 -131.46 -50.53 -4.06
N GLU A 539 -132.53 -49.76 -4.29
CA GLU A 539 -133.91 -50.01 -3.76
C GLU A 539 -135.02 -49.55 -4.73
N THR A 540 -136.26 -50.05 -4.55
CA THR A 540 -137.45 -49.74 -5.39
C THR A 540 -138.62 -49.09 -4.61
N PRO A 541 -139.55 -48.33 -5.24
CA PRO A 541 -140.15 -47.15 -4.59
C PRO A 541 -141.67 -47.18 -4.29
N VAL A 542 -142.10 -46.42 -3.26
CA VAL A 542 -143.43 -45.74 -3.14
C VAL A 542 -143.36 -44.53 -2.19
N THR A 543 -144.45 -43.74 -2.07
CA THR A 543 -144.44 -42.28 -1.79
C THR A 543 -145.05 -41.84 -0.41
N PRO A 544 -145.25 -40.53 -0.05
CA PRO A 544 -144.84 -39.96 1.27
C PRO A 544 -146.00 -39.67 2.27
N PRO A 545 -145.74 -39.07 3.46
CA PRO A 545 -145.90 -37.60 3.61
C PRO A 545 -145.05 -36.84 4.69
N GLU A 546 -144.86 -35.53 4.43
CA GLU A 546 -144.72 -34.34 5.34
C GLU A 546 -143.67 -34.16 6.48
N LEU A 547 -143.59 -32.89 6.91
CA LEU A 547 -142.66 -32.16 7.83
C LEU A 547 -142.99 -32.41 9.34
N PRO A 548 -142.35 -31.78 10.40
CA PRO A 548 -141.36 -30.67 10.44
C PRO A 548 -140.20 -30.68 11.51
N LYS A 549 -139.17 -29.83 11.31
CA LYS A 549 -138.36 -29.08 12.36
C LYS A 549 -137.53 -29.91 13.40
N THR A 550 -136.54 -29.42 14.19
CA THR A 550 -135.68 -28.19 14.23
C THR A 550 -134.46 -28.39 15.16
N GLY A 551 -133.29 -27.81 14.80
CA GLY A 551 -132.24 -27.38 15.76
C GLY A 551 -131.37 -28.46 16.43
N MET A 552 -130.35 -28.14 17.26
CA MET A 552 -129.57 -26.90 17.43
C MET A 552 -128.31 -27.17 18.29
N GLY A 553 -127.13 -26.63 17.91
CA GLY A 553 -125.90 -26.65 18.73
C GLY A 553 -125.22 -28.03 18.89
N GLU A 554 -124.07 -28.15 19.57
CA GLU A 554 -123.06 -27.14 19.95
C GLU A 554 -121.74 -27.82 20.41
N ASN A 555 -120.58 -27.28 19.99
CA ASN A 555 -119.28 -27.16 20.70
C ASN A 555 -118.61 -28.38 21.44
N ILE A 556 -117.35 -28.15 21.90
CA ILE A 556 -116.47 -29.03 22.72
C ILE A 556 -115.88 -30.25 21.95
N ALA A 557 -114.58 -30.46 21.68
CA ALA A 557 -113.25 -29.99 22.14
C ALA A 557 -112.47 -30.88 23.14
N ALA A 558 -111.41 -31.56 22.67
CA ALA A 558 -110.22 -32.09 23.39
C ALA A 558 -109.17 -32.57 22.33
N ILE A 559 -107.92 -32.09 22.25
CA ILE A 559 -106.73 -32.37 23.12
C ILE A 559 -106.31 -33.85 23.01
N VAL A 560 -105.13 -34.31 22.52
CA VAL A 560 -103.75 -33.78 22.24
C VAL A 560 -103.37 -34.13 20.76
N GLY A 561 -102.35 -33.66 20.01
CA GLY A 561 -101.13 -32.80 20.07
C GLY A 561 -100.39 -32.92 18.70
N LEU A 562 -99.09 -32.71 18.46
CA LEU A 562 -97.93 -32.10 19.14
C LEU A 562 -96.89 -31.72 18.03
N GLY A 563 -96.19 -30.57 18.08
CA GLY A 563 -94.88 -30.40 17.41
C GLY A 563 -94.64 -29.32 16.32
N ALA A 564 -94.34 -28.09 16.77
CA ALA A 564 -93.31 -27.17 16.20
C ALA A 564 -93.48 -26.47 14.82
N LEU A 565 -92.53 -25.53 14.56
CA LEU A 565 -92.42 -24.56 13.44
C LEU A 565 -93.41 -23.36 13.53
N ILE A 566 -93.05 -22.09 13.22
CA ILE A 566 -91.74 -21.47 12.91
C ILE A 566 -91.71 -19.96 13.31
N ALA A 567 -90.52 -19.48 13.68
CA ALA A 567 -90.00 -18.09 13.81
C ALA A 567 -90.90 -16.84 13.98
N SER A 568 -90.50 -15.94 14.89
CA SER A 568 -90.32 -14.50 14.57
C SER A 568 -89.34 -13.72 15.49
N ALA A 569 -88.54 -12.86 14.86
CA ALA A 569 -88.00 -11.55 15.28
C ALA A 569 -87.10 -11.32 16.55
N ALA A 570 -86.04 -10.51 16.31
CA ALA A 570 -85.62 -9.31 17.08
C ALA A 570 -84.60 -9.35 18.27
N TYR A 571 -83.35 -8.95 17.94
CA TYR A 571 -82.65 -7.72 18.44
C TYR A 571 -81.71 -7.66 19.69
N TYR A 572 -80.53 -7.02 19.46
CA TYR A 572 -79.89 -5.90 20.23
C TYR A 572 -78.63 -6.09 21.15
N VAL A 573 -77.44 -5.89 20.55
CA VAL A 573 -76.37 -4.90 20.92
C VAL A 573 -75.38 -5.08 22.11
N ALA A 574 -74.21 -4.43 21.92
CA ALA A 574 -73.04 -4.17 22.82
C ALA A 574 -72.05 -5.34 23.00
N SER A 575 -70.72 -5.15 23.07
CA SER A 575 -69.88 -3.95 23.34
C SER A 575 -68.70 -3.88 22.32
N ARG A 576 -68.39 -2.77 21.63
CA ARG A 576 -67.34 -1.75 21.96
C ARG A 576 -65.97 -2.32 22.38
N ARG A 577 -64.80 -1.78 21.95
CA ARG A 577 -64.43 -0.72 20.97
C ARG A 577 -62.88 -0.75 20.76
N ALA A 578 -62.38 0.09 19.84
CA ALA A 578 -60.98 0.60 19.73
C ALA A 578 -59.92 -0.33 19.09
N LEU A 579 -58.85 0.18 18.44
CA LEU A 579 -58.58 1.46 17.72
C LEU A 579 -57.31 1.28 16.84
N ASN A 580 -57.17 2.14 15.82
CA ASN A 580 -55.97 2.48 15.03
C ASN A 580 -54.64 1.73 15.27
N GLN A 581 -54.13 1.07 14.22
CA GLN A 581 -53.05 1.64 13.38
C GLN A 581 -53.11 1.07 11.96
#